data_AF-A0A958U7N5-F1
#
_entry.id   AF-A0A958U7N5-F1
#
_cell.length_a   1.000
_cell.length_b   1.000
_cell.length_c   1.000
_cell.angle_alpha   90.00
_cell.angle_beta   90.00
_cell.angle_gamma   90.00
#
_symmetry.space_group_name_H-M   'P 1'
#
loop_
_entity.id
_entity.type
_entity.pdbx_description
1 polymer ?
#
loop_
_entity_poly.entity_id
_entity_poly.type
_entity_poly.pdbx_seq_one_letter_code
_entity_poly.pdbx_strand_id
1 'polypeptide(L)'
;PFSGGRSYYCHPSLKDSDKPKIPHQSSATGMQAIPATGVAMGMHYREALELFDHDSYRDKKNLPLVVCSLGDASVTEGEVAEALQMAALKQFPILYLVQDNGWDISANAEETRAMNAAEYAEGFKGIETRSIEGNDFFECYTVLEEVFETIRKERRPFLVHAKVPLLNHHTSGVRKEW
;
A
#
# COMPACT_ATOMS: atom_id res chain seq x y z
N PRO A 1 -8.33 18.05 16.02
CA PRO A 1 -8.32 16.89 15.09
C PRO A 1 -8.63 17.32 13.66
N PHE A 2 -7.83 16.87 12.68
CA PHE A 2 -7.95 17.24 11.25
C PHE A 2 -9.35 16.93 10.65
N SER A 3 -10.04 15.91 11.17
CA SER A 3 -11.40 15.54 10.78
C SER A 3 -12.52 16.36 11.44
N GLY A 4 -12.19 17.31 12.33
CA GLY A 4 -13.19 18.01 13.15
C GLY A 4 -13.95 17.10 14.11
N GLY A 5 -13.38 15.94 14.47
CA GLY A 5 -14.04 14.94 15.33
C GLY A 5 -15.00 13.99 14.61
N ARG A 6 -15.02 14.02 13.27
CA ARG A 6 -15.94 13.20 12.45
C ARG A 6 -15.40 11.82 12.10
N SER A 7 -14.17 11.52 12.49
CA SER A 7 -13.52 10.24 12.20
C SER A 7 -12.97 9.66 13.48
N TYR A 8 -13.00 8.34 13.56
CA TYR A 8 -12.46 7.60 14.70
C TYR A 8 -10.94 7.73 14.76
N TYR A 9 -10.35 7.32 15.89
CA TYR A 9 -8.88 7.19 15.97
C TYR A 9 -8.38 6.21 14.91
N CYS A 10 -7.10 6.29 14.55
CA CYS A 10 -6.48 5.51 13.47
C CYS A 10 -7.00 5.79 12.03
N HIS A 11 -7.72 6.89 11.82
CA HIS A 11 -8.05 7.42 10.49
C HIS A 11 -7.34 8.76 10.19
N PRO A 12 -5.99 8.81 10.20
CA PRO A 12 -5.27 10.05 9.92
C PRO A 12 -5.43 10.48 8.46
N SER A 13 -5.34 11.78 8.21
CA SER A 13 -5.13 12.33 6.88
C SER A 13 -4.22 13.54 6.97
N LEU A 14 -3.47 13.81 5.90
CA LEU A 14 -2.38 14.78 5.89
C LEU A 14 -2.32 15.49 4.54
N LYS A 15 -2.34 16.82 4.57
CA LYS A 15 -2.28 17.68 3.38
C LYS A 15 -1.08 18.66 3.38
N ASP A 16 -0.30 18.70 4.45
CA ASP A 16 0.87 19.58 4.64
C ASP A 16 1.80 19.56 3.42
N SER A 17 2.21 20.72 2.93
CA SER A 17 2.91 20.91 1.64
C SER A 17 4.21 20.12 1.53
N ASP A 18 4.92 19.95 2.63
CA ASP A 18 6.26 19.35 2.77
C ASP A 18 6.25 17.87 3.16
N LYS A 19 5.06 17.25 3.29
CA LYS A 19 4.91 15.85 3.70
C LYS A 19 4.17 15.02 2.65
N PRO A 20 4.32 13.68 2.69
CA PRO A 20 3.48 12.78 1.90
C PRO A 20 2.00 13.07 2.12
N LYS A 21 1.22 13.04 1.04
CA LYS A 21 -0.22 13.25 1.11
C LYS A 21 -0.88 11.96 1.56
N ILE A 22 -1.63 12.02 2.66
CA ILE A 22 -2.37 10.88 3.20
C ILE A 22 -3.85 11.19 3.03
N PRO A 23 -4.55 10.58 2.05
CA PRO A 23 -5.99 10.75 1.92
C PRO A 23 -6.68 10.15 3.16
N HIS A 24 -7.87 10.67 3.47
CA HIS A 24 -8.70 10.08 4.52
C HIS A 24 -9.14 8.67 4.09
N GLN A 25 -9.16 7.73 5.02
CA GLN A 25 -9.56 6.33 4.81
C GLN A 25 -10.71 5.97 5.74
N SER A 26 -11.61 5.10 5.28
CA SER A 26 -12.67 4.52 6.11
C SER A 26 -12.17 3.28 6.85
N SER A 27 -13.02 2.67 7.69
CA SER A 27 -12.68 1.44 8.43
C SER A 27 -12.87 0.16 7.63
N ALA A 28 -13.49 0.24 6.44
CA ALA A 28 -13.64 -0.93 5.58
C ALA A 28 -12.27 -1.27 4.99
N THR A 29 -11.73 -2.43 5.36
CA THR A 29 -10.45 -2.95 4.89
C THR A 29 -10.50 -3.21 3.39
N GLY A 30 -9.37 -3.10 2.69
CA GLY A 30 -9.30 -3.32 1.24
C GLY A 30 -9.78 -2.11 0.40
N MET A 31 -10.81 -1.39 0.84
CA MET A 31 -11.43 -0.27 0.13
C MET A 31 -10.49 0.86 -0.28
N GLN A 32 -9.33 1.01 0.37
CA GLN A 32 -8.31 1.99 -0.03
C GLN A 32 -7.56 1.62 -1.31
N ALA A 33 -7.59 0.34 -1.74
CA ALA A 33 -6.81 -0.13 -2.87
C ALA A 33 -7.25 0.55 -4.18
N ILE A 34 -8.55 0.51 -4.49
CA ILE A 34 -9.11 1.15 -5.70
C ILE A 34 -8.80 2.66 -5.79
N PRO A 35 -9.09 3.50 -4.78
CA PRO A 35 -8.76 4.92 -4.86
C PRO A 35 -7.26 5.17 -4.90
N ALA A 36 -6.42 4.39 -4.22
CA ALA A 36 -4.97 4.50 -4.34
C ALA A 36 -4.49 4.24 -5.78
N THR A 37 -4.99 3.17 -6.41
CA THR A 37 -4.72 2.87 -7.82
C THR A 37 -5.26 3.95 -8.75
N GLY A 38 -6.41 4.53 -8.44
CA GLY A 38 -6.97 5.68 -9.15
C GLY A 38 -6.10 6.94 -9.06
N VAL A 39 -5.46 7.18 -7.91
CA VAL A 39 -4.47 8.27 -7.77
C VAL A 39 -3.24 8.00 -8.65
N ALA A 40 -2.75 6.76 -8.69
CA ALA A 40 -1.63 6.38 -9.55
C ALA A 40 -1.97 6.53 -11.04
N MET A 41 -3.21 6.17 -11.42
CA MET A 41 -3.77 6.45 -12.75
C MET A 41 -3.79 7.96 -13.04
N GLY A 42 -4.22 8.79 -12.08
CA GLY A 42 -4.23 10.24 -12.22
C GLY A 42 -2.83 10.83 -12.42
N MET A 43 -1.81 10.32 -11.70
CA MET A 43 -0.41 10.69 -11.92
C MET A 43 0.03 10.33 -13.34
N HIS A 44 -0.20 9.09 -13.75
CA HIS A 44 0.16 8.61 -15.09
C HIS A 44 -0.56 9.40 -16.20
N TYR A 45 -1.84 9.74 -16.02
CA TYR A 45 -2.60 10.55 -16.98
C TYR A 45 -2.05 11.98 -17.10
N ARG A 46 -1.74 12.63 -15.97
CA ARG A 46 -1.12 13.96 -15.99
C ARG A 46 0.26 13.93 -16.65
N GLU A 47 1.00 12.85 -16.45
CA GLU A 47 2.29 12.63 -17.09
C GLU A 47 2.18 12.52 -18.61
N ALA A 48 1.24 11.71 -19.10
CA ALA A 48 1.02 11.50 -20.52
C ALA A 48 0.54 12.76 -21.26
N LEU A 49 -0.14 13.68 -20.57
CA LEU A 49 -0.63 14.94 -21.13
C LEU A 49 0.26 16.15 -20.83
N GLU A 50 1.42 15.94 -20.19
CA GLU A 50 2.34 17.00 -19.80
C GLU A 50 1.69 18.09 -18.92
N LEU A 51 0.67 17.73 -18.12
CA LEU A 51 -0.11 18.65 -17.26
C LEU A 51 0.55 18.93 -15.90
N PHE A 52 1.84 19.22 -15.94
CA PHE A 52 2.66 19.44 -14.74
C PHE A 52 2.64 20.90 -14.29
N ASP A 53 2.59 21.09 -12.97
CA ASP A 53 2.99 22.36 -12.39
C ASP A 53 4.53 22.38 -12.35
N HIS A 54 5.14 23.40 -12.94
CA HIS A 54 6.56 23.45 -13.32
C HIS A 54 7.54 23.24 -12.15
N ASP A 55 7.09 23.30 -10.89
CA ASP A 55 7.93 23.10 -9.71
C ASP A 55 7.91 21.67 -9.14
N SER A 56 6.87 20.87 -9.42
CA SER A 56 6.64 19.57 -8.78
C SER A 56 7.31 18.37 -9.49
N TYR A 57 7.73 18.54 -10.75
CA TYR A 57 8.28 17.47 -11.61
C TYR A 57 9.60 17.87 -12.31
N ARG A 58 10.28 18.93 -11.83
CA ARG A 58 11.55 19.42 -12.40
C ARG A 58 12.65 18.36 -12.43
N ASP A 59 12.65 17.47 -11.44
CA ASP A 59 13.61 16.39 -11.34
C ASP A 59 12.93 15.07 -11.75
N LYS A 60 13.22 14.61 -12.97
CA LYS A 60 12.76 13.30 -13.47
C LYS A 60 13.23 12.12 -12.61
N LYS A 61 14.22 12.31 -11.71
CA LYS A 61 14.61 11.28 -10.73
C LYS A 61 13.63 11.16 -9.57
N ASN A 62 12.82 12.19 -9.31
CA ASN A 62 11.93 12.28 -8.16
C ASN A 62 10.46 12.36 -8.57
N LEU A 63 10.07 11.60 -9.60
CA LEU A 63 8.66 11.44 -9.96
C LEU A 63 7.86 10.88 -8.77
N PRO A 64 6.63 11.36 -8.53
CA PRO A 64 5.80 10.83 -7.47
C PRO A 64 5.30 9.43 -7.81
N LEU A 65 4.94 8.71 -6.77
CA LEU A 65 4.33 7.39 -6.82
C LEU A 65 3.29 7.29 -5.71
N VAL A 66 2.46 6.27 -5.77
CA VAL A 66 1.48 5.97 -4.72
C VAL A 66 1.98 4.80 -3.88
N VAL A 67 1.75 4.88 -2.56
CA VAL A 67 1.89 3.74 -1.66
C VAL A 67 0.51 3.39 -1.12
N CYS A 68 0.07 2.15 -1.32
CA CYS A 68 -1.12 1.58 -0.73
C CYS A 68 -0.72 0.59 0.36
N SER A 69 -0.99 0.93 1.62
CA SER A 69 -0.70 0.07 2.77
C SER A 69 -1.91 -0.83 3.08
N LEU A 70 -1.66 -2.12 3.26
CA LEU A 70 -2.66 -3.16 3.52
C LEU A 70 -2.20 -4.08 4.66
N GLY A 71 -3.15 -4.70 5.35
CA GLY A 71 -2.90 -5.88 6.19
C GLY A 71 -3.04 -7.15 5.35
N ASP A 72 -2.40 -8.25 5.76
CA ASP A 72 -2.39 -9.51 5.01
C ASP A 72 -3.78 -10.09 4.75
N ALA A 73 -4.66 -10.09 5.75
CA ALA A 73 -6.02 -10.59 5.60
C ALA A 73 -6.85 -9.77 4.60
N SER A 74 -6.65 -8.45 4.57
CA SER A 74 -7.40 -7.57 3.65
C SER A 74 -7.11 -7.83 2.17
N VAL A 75 -6.05 -8.57 1.85
CA VAL A 75 -5.68 -8.89 0.45
C VAL A 75 -6.70 -9.81 -0.21
N THR A 76 -7.50 -10.56 0.56
CA THR A 76 -8.55 -11.44 0.02
C THR A 76 -9.82 -10.70 -0.39
N GLU A 77 -9.94 -9.41 -0.07
CA GLU A 77 -11.09 -8.60 -0.45
C GLU A 77 -11.12 -8.35 -1.97
N GLY A 78 -12.32 -8.36 -2.55
CA GLY A 78 -12.50 -8.32 -4.01
C GLY A 78 -11.95 -7.06 -4.67
N GLU A 79 -12.08 -5.90 -4.00
CA GLU A 79 -11.56 -4.63 -4.48
C GLU A 79 -10.02 -4.60 -4.58
N VAL A 80 -9.31 -5.41 -3.79
CA VAL A 80 -7.86 -5.50 -3.86
C VAL A 80 -7.48 -6.21 -5.17
N ALA A 81 -8.17 -7.29 -5.51
CA ALA A 81 -7.99 -7.99 -6.78
C ALA A 81 -8.24 -7.07 -7.98
N GLU A 82 -9.32 -6.28 -7.95
CA GLU A 82 -9.65 -5.30 -8.98
C GLU A 82 -8.56 -4.20 -9.11
N ALA A 83 -8.04 -3.72 -7.98
CA ALA A 83 -6.95 -2.73 -7.94
C ALA A 83 -5.65 -3.29 -8.52
N LEU A 84 -5.25 -4.51 -8.12
CA LEU A 84 -4.08 -5.21 -8.67
C LEU A 84 -4.24 -5.42 -10.18
N GLN A 85 -5.40 -5.89 -10.63
CA GLN A 85 -5.68 -6.10 -12.04
C GLN A 85 -5.50 -4.82 -12.86
N MET A 86 -6.03 -3.69 -12.38
CA MET A 86 -5.88 -2.41 -13.08
C MET A 86 -4.44 -1.90 -13.08
N ALA A 87 -3.72 -2.05 -11.97
CA ALA A 87 -2.31 -1.68 -11.89
C ALA A 87 -1.44 -2.53 -12.84
N ALA A 88 -1.68 -3.84 -12.90
CA ALA A 88 -1.01 -4.76 -13.81
C ALA A 88 -1.30 -4.40 -15.27
N LEU A 89 -2.57 -4.20 -15.61
CA LEU A 89 -3.01 -3.90 -16.98
C LEU A 89 -2.42 -2.59 -17.51
N LYS A 90 -2.36 -1.56 -16.66
CA LYS A 90 -2.00 -0.19 -17.08
C LYS A 90 -0.59 0.22 -16.70
N GLN A 91 0.13 -0.64 -15.98
CA GLN A 91 1.46 -0.39 -15.47
C GLN A 91 1.50 0.95 -14.74
N PHE A 92 0.84 1.02 -13.58
CA PHE A 92 0.77 2.24 -12.78
C PHE A 92 1.94 2.36 -11.79
N PRO A 93 2.36 3.60 -11.45
CA PRO A 93 3.44 3.86 -10.50
C PRO A 93 2.96 3.73 -9.05
N ILE A 94 2.72 2.50 -8.61
CA ILE A 94 2.16 2.19 -7.29
C ILE A 94 2.91 1.05 -6.60
N LEU A 95 3.19 1.24 -5.31
CA LEU A 95 3.60 0.19 -4.39
C LEU A 95 2.39 -0.25 -3.56
N TYR A 96 2.08 -1.54 -3.57
CA TYR A 96 1.24 -2.17 -2.56
C TYR A 96 2.16 -2.73 -1.46
N LEU A 97 2.11 -2.15 -0.26
CA LEU A 97 2.88 -2.61 0.89
C LEU A 97 1.95 -3.39 1.83
N VAL A 98 2.16 -4.70 1.94
CA VAL A 98 1.36 -5.58 2.78
C VAL A 98 2.13 -5.93 4.04
N GLN A 99 1.58 -5.56 5.20
CA GLN A 99 2.09 -5.96 6.50
C GLN A 99 1.42 -7.27 6.89
N ASP A 100 2.21 -8.33 6.96
CA ASP A 100 1.74 -9.68 7.23
C ASP A 100 2.10 -10.08 8.64
N ASN A 101 1.11 -10.00 9.53
CA ASN A 101 1.27 -10.41 10.91
C ASN A 101 0.73 -11.81 11.19
N GLY A 102 0.13 -12.45 10.18
CA GLY A 102 -0.44 -13.79 10.23
C GLY A 102 -1.81 -13.89 10.91
N TRP A 103 -2.47 -12.77 11.22
CA TRP A 103 -3.72 -12.74 11.97
C TRP A 103 -4.77 -11.78 11.37
N ASP A 104 -5.98 -12.32 11.19
CA ASP A 104 -7.21 -11.56 10.97
C ASP A 104 -8.07 -11.55 12.23
N ILE A 105 -7.85 -10.55 13.10
CA ILE A 105 -8.50 -10.41 14.42
C ILE A 105 -8.20 -11.59 15.35
N SER A 106 -8.82 -12.73 15.11
CA SER A 106 -8.73 -13.99 15.85
C SER A 106 -8.43 -15.21 14.98
N ALA A 107 -8.58 -15.09 13.66
CA ALA A 107 -8.30 -16.17 12.72
C ALA A 107 -6.85 -16.09 12.25
N ASN A 108 -6.15 -17.22 12.18
CA ASN A 108 -4.79 -17.27 11.69
C ASN A 108 -4.76 -17.27 10.15
N ALA A 109 -3.57 -17.04 9.57
CA ALA A 109 -3.39 -17.05 8.13
C ALA A 109 -3.79 -18.38 7.45
N GLU A 110 -3.60 -19.53 8.10
CA GLU A 110 -3.96 -20.84 7.54
C GLU A 110 -5.48 -21.04 7.44
N GLU A 111 -6.25 -20.35 8.28
CA GLU A 111 -7.72 -20.37 8.27
C GLU A 111 -8.32 -19.44 7.22
N THR A 112 -7.64 -18.35 6.88
CA THR A 112 -8.23 -17.25 6.09
C THR A 112 -7.75 -17.17 4.65
N ARG A 113 -6.60 -17.75 4.31
CA ARG A 113 -6.03 -17.64 2.95
C ARG A 113 -5.21 -18.86 2.53
N ALA A 114 -5.20 -19.11 1.23
CA ALA A 114 -4.46 -20.23 0.63
C ALA A 114 -2.99 -19.90 0.29
N MET A 115 -2.62 -18.61 0.31
CA MET A 115 -1.32 -18.11 -0.12
C MET A 115 -1.04 -16.74 0.52
N ASN A 116 0.22 -16.35 0.61
CA ASN A 116 0.60 -15.01 1.09
C ASN A 116 0.37 -13.94 0.01
N ALA A 117 0.54 -12.66 0.37
CA ALA A 117 0.25 -11.56 -0.55
C ALA A 117 1.19 -11.48 -1.75
N ALA A 118 2.46 -11.90 -1.61
CA ALA A 118 3.40 -11.96 -2.73
C ALA A 118 2.97 -13.05 -3.72
N GLU A 119 2.68 -14.26 -3.24
CA GLU A 119 2.18 -15.37 -4.06
C GLU A 119 0.87 -15.00 -4.78
N TYR A 120 -0.05 -14.32 -4.08
CA TYR A 120 -1.29 -13.83 -4.68
C TYR A 120 -1.04 -12.84 -5.83
N ALA A 121 -0.12 -11.89 -5.64
CA ALA A 121 0.20 -10.88 -6.64
C ALA A 121 0.90 -11.46 -7.89
N GLU A 122 1.59 -12.60 -7.79
CA GLU A 122 2.19 -13.27 -8.95
C GLU A 122 1.15 -13.69 -10.01
N GLY A 123 -0.11 -13.88 -9.61
CA GLY A 123 -1.22 -14.12 -10.54
C GLY A 123 -1.50 -12.92 -11.47
N PHE A 124 -1.10 -11.71 -11.09
CA PHE A 124 -1.31 -10.47 -11.83
C PHE A 124 -0.06 -10.10 -12.63
N LYS A 125 0.01 -10.60 -13.87
CA LYS A 125 1.18 -10.42 -14.75
C LYS A 125 1.59 -8.95 -14.88
N GLY A 126 2.83 -8.66 -14.52
CA GLY A 126 3.39 -7.30 -14.58
C GLY A 126 3.39 -6.55 -13.25
N ILE A 127 2.96 -7.18 -12.15
CA ILE A 127 3.29 -6.75 -10.79
C ILE A 127 4.50 -7.55 -10.34
N GLU A 128 5.56 -6.84 -9.94
CA GLU A 128 6.73 -7.48 -9.37
C GLU A 128 6.61 -7.57 -7.85
N THR A 129 6.98 -8.73 -7.29
CA THR A 129 6.80 -9.03 -5.88
C THR A 129 8.14 -9.07 -5.16
N ARG A 130 8.14 -8.68 -3.89
CA ARG A 130 9.25 -8.86 -2.93
C ARG A 130 8.67 -9.36 -1.62
N SER A 131 9.33 -10.32 -0.99
CA SER A 131 9.05 -10.73 0.39
C SER A 131 10.25 -10.38 1.26
N ILE A 132 10.01 -9.75 2.41
CA ILE A 132 11.06 -9.26 3.33
C ILE A 132 10.68 -9.55 4.80
N GLU A 133 11.67 -9.59 5.68
CA GLU A 133 11.45 -9.58 7.13
C GLU A 133 11.17 -8.13 7.58
N GLY A 134 9.90 -7.82 7.82
CA GLY A 134 9.41 -6.48 8.17
C GLY A 134 9.88 -5.95 9.53
N ASN A 135 10.51 -6.81 10.35
CA ASN A 135 11.17 -6.43 11.60
C ASN A 135 12.69 -6.22 11.45
N ASP A 136 13.26 -6.42 10.26
CA ASP A 136 14.63 -6.01 9.92
C ASP A 136 14.60 -4.65 9.21
N PHE A 137 15.04 -3.61 9.94
CA PHE A 137 15.06 -2.25 9.40
C PHE A 137 15.98 -2.09 8.18
N PHE A 138 17.15 -2.74 8.18
CA PHE A 138 18.13 -2.55 7.10
C PHE A 138 17.65 -3.22 5.83
N GLU A 139 17.10 -4.43 5.92
CA GLU A 139 16.47 -5.11 4.79
C GLU A 139 15.32 -4.27 4.23
N CYS A 140 14.39 -3.81 5.10
CA CYS A 140 13.27 -2.98 4.69
C CYS A 140 13.73 -1.71 3.98
N TYR A 141 14.71 -1.00 4.54
CA TYR A 141 15.22 0.24 3.97
C TYR A 141 15.81 0.00 2.59
N THR A 142 16.72 -0.97 2.44
CA THR A 142 17.38 -1.25 1.17
C THR A 142 16.40 -1.71 0.10
N VAL A 143 15.48 -2.63 0.42
CA VAL A 143 14.52 -3.14 -0.56
C VAL A 143 13.52 -2.06 -0.97
N LEU A 144 12.99 -1.26 -0.03
CA LEU A 144 12.04 -0.20 -0.38
C LEU A 144 12.72 0.93 -1.17
N GLU A 145 13.99 1.23 -0.92
CA GLU A 145 14.78 2.18 -1.71
C GLU A 145 14.89 1.71 -3.17
N GLU A 146 15.31 0.46 -3.41
CA GLU A 146 15.37 -0.16 -4.75
C GLU A 146 14.01 -0.15 -5.45
N VAL A 147 12.95 -0.56 -4.72
CA VAL A 147 11.59 -0.63 -5.25
C VAL A 147 11.09 0.76 -5.65
N PHE A 148 11.30 1.77 -4.80
CA PHE A 148 10.91 3.15 -5.15
C PHE A 148 11.69 3.70 -6.32
N GLU A 149 13.00 3.49 -6.39
CA GLU A 149 13.80 3.88 -7.55
C GLU A 149 13.28 3.24 -8.84
N THR A 150 12.95 1.95 -8.78
CA THR A 150 12.43 1.19 -9.92
C THR A 150 11.04 1.69 -10.34
N ILE A 151 10.12 1.90 -9.41
CA ILE A 151 8.79 2.47 -9.71
C ILE A 151 8.92 3.87 -10.32
N ARG A 152 9.85 4.70 -9.82
CA ARG A 152 10.07 6.05 -10.39
C ARG A 152 10.60 5.98 -11.81
N LYS A 153 11.53 5.07 -12.10
CA LYS A 153 12.17 4.92 -13.41
C LYS A 153 11.27 4.23 -14.43
N GLU A 154 10.66 3.12 -14.05
CA GLU A 154 9.95 2.21 -14.94
C GLU A 154 8.42 2.43 -14.93
N ARG A 155 7.93 3.25 -13.99
CA ARG A 155 6.52 3.64 -13.83
C ARG A 155 5.56 2.44 -13.71
N ARG A 156 6.01 1.30 -13.20
CA ARG A 156 5.23 0.05 -13.10
C ARG A 156 4.97 -0.38 -11.64
N PRO A 157 4.00 -1.28 -11.39
CA PRO A 157 3.58 -1.59 -10.02
C PRO A 157 4.47 -2.64 -9.35
N PHE A 158 4.54 -2.54 -8.02
CA PHE A 158 5.20 -3.51 -7.14
C PHE A 158 4.26 -3.92 -6.00
N LEU A 159 4.42 -5.14 -5.50
CA LEU A 159 3.91 -5.56 -4.21
C LEU A 159 5.07 -5.98 -3.30
N VAL A 160 5.17 -5.37 -2.13
CA VAL A 160 6.12 -5.78 -1.08
C VAL A 160 5.32 -6.40 0.05
N HIS A 161 5.59 -7.67 0.31
CA HIS A 161 5.06 -8.46 1.42
C HIS A 161 6.08 -8.43 2.56
N ALA A 162 5.73 -7.75 3.64
CA ALA A 162 6.60 -7.57 4.80
C ALA A 162 6.05 -8.38 5.98
N LYS A 163 6.77 -9.43 6.37
CA LYS A 163 6.40 -10.26 7.52
C LYS A 163 6.72 -9.54 8.83
N VAL A 164 5.74 -9.37 9.72
CA VAL A 164 5.89 -8.61 10.97
C VAL A 164 5.29 -9.39 12.15
N PRO A 165 5.75 -9.17 13.38
CA PRO A 165 5.09 -9.76 14.54
C PRO A 165 3.83 -8.96 14.93
N LEU A 166 2.76 -9.67 15.32
CA LEU A 166 1.68 -9.04 16.09
C LEU A 166 2.10 -8.94 17.56
N LEU A 167 2.46 -7.74 18.01
CA LEU A 167 3.01 -7.54 19.38
C LEU A 167 1.94 -7.45 20.48
N ASN A 168 0.70 -7.09 20.14
CA ASN A 168 -0.41 -6.88 21.08
C ASN A 168 -1.73 -7.35 20.45
N HIS A 169 -2.86 -7.16 21.13
CA HIS A 169 -4.17 -7.48 20.57
C HIS A 169 -4.52 -6.64 19.33
N HIS A 170 -5.43 -7.17 18.50
CA HIS A 170 -5.91 -6.53 17.28
C HIS A 170 -6.45 -5.10 17.50
N THR A 171 -7.17 -4.86 18.60
CA THR A 171 -7.61 -3.51 18.99
C THR A 171 -7.47 -3.28 20.49
N SER A 172 -7.51 -2.01 20.90
CA SER A 172 -7.55 -1.58 22.30
C SER A 172 -8.79 -2.03 23.07
N GLY A 173 -9.84 -2.50 22.38
CA GLY A 173 -11.07 -3.02 23.01
C GLY A 173 -10.93 -4.44 23.55
N VAL A 174 -9.86 -5.15 23.21
CA VAL A 174 -9.61 -6.51 23.67
C VAL A 174 -8.81 -6.46 24.97
N ARG A 175 -9.39 -7.00 26.05
CA ARG A 175 -8.69 -7.12 27.32
C ARG A 175 -7.53 -8.10 27.19
N LYS A 176 -6.39 -7.70 27.72
CA LYS A 176 -5.28 -8.60 28.04
C LYS A 176 -5.67 -9.41 29.26
N GLU A 177 -6.43 -10.47 29.05
CA GLU A 177 -6.48 -11.53 30.04
C GLU A 177 -5.21 -12.36 29.85
N TRP A 178 -4.45 -12.50 30.94
CA TRP A 178 -3.13 -13.14 31.09
C TRP A 178 -1.92 -12.31 30.62
#